data_AF-A0A4R1NVE7-F1
#
_entry.id   AF-A0A4R1NVE7-F1
#
_cell.length_a   1.000
_cell.length_b   1.000
_cell.length_c   1.000
_cell.angle_alpha   90.00
_cell.angle_beta   90.00
_cell.angle_gamma   90.00
#
_symmetry.space_group_name_H-M   'P 1'
#
loop_
_entity.id
_entity.type
_entity.pdbx_description
1 polymer ?
#
loop_
_entity_poly.entity_id
_entity_poly.type
_entity_poly.pdbx_seq_one_letter_code
_entity_poly.pdbx_strand_id
1 'polypeptide(L)'
;MSTQSIATIAATNGNFDILVAALGAAGLVDTFANPGDFTVFAPTDEAFTRLAEDTFGIDTTGMTETDIAVALVNTLGVPTLTNVLFYHVQAGSSSLADIQAAGSVDTLLTDASFGVDGDTLNDADPEVEDPEFVEGLTDIAASNGVIHVIDRVLLPIDVAEVTPQPTIADVATSNPAFEALTGALVATGLVGLFTDRSNDFTVFAPTDDAFRSLAEELGIDTTGVADADLPGALVGALGIDLVRDVLLYHVQAGGKSLEDIQADRLVETALDGGRFAVEGNALRDGDPSRDDPNFVEGLTDIETANGEIHVIDKVLLPIDVGTVKKVVDIGSFGADVQMGGGANDNLFGLFGDDIQIGGAGNDLLMGNWGKDAMFGGSGDDRMFGGAGNDMMAGDTGNDRMNGNRGSDDMNGGDGNDLMFGGRGNDAVMGDDGNDKIFGNWGADYLSGGEGNDTLGGGRGNDTLDGGEGDDLLIGGNGSDYFDFTELSGNDTVRDFGGGDKIVLDAAEFANFHEVEAATSTSGRGATITGDNGSITIYGHYDESDFMFI
;
A
#
# COMPACT_ATOMS: atom_id res chain seq x y z
N MET A 1 -41.28 10.27 -46.52
CA MET A 1 -40.18 9.30 -46.51
C MET A 1 -38.89 10.08 -46.42
N SER A 2 -38.07 9.77 -45.41
CA SER A 2 -36.76 10.39 -45.23
C SER A 2 -35.85 10.09 -46.43
N THR A 3 -34.96 11.01 -46.78
CA THR A 3 -33.94 10.82 -47.82
C THR A 3 -32.61 10.33 -47.27
N GLN A 4 -32.50 10.15 -45.95
CA GLN A 4 -31.27 9.75 -45.25
C GLN A 4 -31.35 8.29 -44.84
N SER A 5 -30.24 7.56 -44.97
CA SER A 5 -30.12 6.17 -44.51
C SER A 5 -30.01 6.07 -42.99
N ILE A 6 -30.22 4.88 -42.43
CA ILE A 6 -30.06 4.59 -41.00
C ILE A 6 -28.70 5.05 -40.49
N ALA A 7 -27.61 4.65 -41.16
CA ALA A 7 -26.25 5.06 -40.77
C ALA A 7 -26.05 6.59 -40.78
N THR A 8 -26.68 7.30 -41.73
CA THR A 8 -26.60 8.78 -41.79
C THR A 8 -27.38 9.43 -40.65
N ILE A 9 -28.56 8.88 -40.33
CA ILE A 9 -29.39 9.39 -39.23
C ILE A 9 -28.68 9.16 -37.89
N ALA A 10 -28.11 7.98 -37.66
CA ALA A 10 -27.33 7.68 -36.46
C ALA A 10 -26.14 8.64 -36.31
N ALA A 11 -25.34 8.82 -37.36
CA ALA A 11 -24.15 9.69 -37.34
C ALA A 11 -24.44 11.21 -37.26
N THR A 12 -25.70 11.64 -37.39
CA THR A 12 -26.08 13.06 -37.26
C THR A 12 -26.93 13.34 -36.03
N ASN A 13 -27.20 12.31 -35.23
CA ASN A 13 -27.98 12.38 -34.01
C ASN A 13 -27.04 12.12 -32.84
N GLY A 14 -26.76 13.14 -32.04
CA GLY A 14 -25.79 13.09 -30.93
C GLY A 14 -26.23 12.29 -29.70
N ASN A 15 -27.11 11.30 -29.91
CA ASN A 15 -27.51 10.30 -28.90
C ASN A 15 -27.03 8.90 -29.30
N PHE A 16 -26.32 8.75 -30.42
CA PHE A 16 -25.87 7.46 -30.98
C PHE A 16 -24.38 7.48 -31.34
N ASP A 17 -23.60 8.37 -30.76
CA ASP A 17 -22.17 8.52 -31.08
C ASP A 17 -21.38 7.25 -30.72
N ILE A 18 -21.70 6.59 -29.61
CA ILE A 18 -21.10 5.31 -29.19
C ILE A 18 -21.52 4.19 -30.14
N LEU A 19 -22.80 4.13 -30.53
CA LEU A 19 -23.31 3.15 -31.50
C LEU A 19 -22.60 3.28 -32.86
N VAL A 20 -22.40 4.51 -33.35
CA VAL A 20 -21.70 4.79 -34.61
C VAL A 20 -20.24 4.36 -34.53
N ALA A 21 -19.57 4.64 -33.41
CA ALA A 21 -18.21 4.20 -33.17
C ALA A 21 -18.10 2.67 -33.10
N ALA A 22 -19.05 1.99 -32.44
CA ALA A 22 -19.12 0.53 -32.38
C ALA A 22 -19.33 -0.11 -33.76
N LEU A 23 -20.23 0.44 -34.59
CA LEU A 23 -20.41 0.02 -35.98
C LEU A 23 -19.13 0.22 -36.81
N GLY A 24 -18.39 1.30 -36.56
CA GLY A 24 -17.08 1.57 -37.15
C GLY A 24 -16.06 0.50 -36.79
N ALA A 25 -15.93 0.19 -35.50
CA ALA A 25 -15.00 -0.81 -34.99
C ALA A 25 -15.33 -2.24 -35.45
N ALA A 26 -16.62 -2.56 -35.62
CA ALA A 26 -17.08 -3.83 -36.17
C ALA A 26 -17.00 -3.91 -37.71
N GLY A 27 -16.68 -2.80 -38.40
CA GLY A 27 -16.63 -2.75 -39.86
C GLY A 27 -18.01 -2.86 -40.53
N LEU A 28 -19.09 -2.49 -39.84
CA LEU A 28 -20.48 -2.63 -40.29
C LEU A 28 -21.10 -1.35 -40.87
N VAL A 29 -20.36 -0.24 -40.90
CA VAL A 29 -20.86 1.06 -41.39
C VAL A 29 -21.46 0.97 -42.79
N ASP A 30 -20.77 0.29 -43.72
CA ASP A 30 -21.23 0.13 -45.09
C ASP A 30 -22.48 -0.77 -45.19
N THR A 31 -22.62 -1.75 -44.30
CA THR A 31 -23.78 -2.66 -44.26
C THR A 31 -25.08 -1.90 -44.02
N PHE A 32 -25.07 -0.92 -43.11
CA PHE A 32 -26.25 -0.12 -42.77
C PHE A 32 -26.41 1.17 -43.59
N ALA A 33 -25.43 1.49 -44.44
CA ALA A 33 -25.50 2.59 -45.41
C ALA A 33 -26.08 2.16 -46.77
N ASN A 34 -26.06 0.86 -47.10
CA ASN A 34 -26.50 0.32 -48.37
C ASN A 34 -28.04 0.17 -48.49
N PRO A 35 -28.60 0.05 -49.72
CA PRO A 35 -30.03 -0.18 -49.94
C PRO A 35 -30.49 -1.54 -49.37
N GLY A 36 -31.54 -1.52 -48.55
CA GLY A 36 -32.18 -2.67 -47.91
C GLY A 36 -33.34 -2.17 -47.05
N ASP A 37 -34.22 -3.04 -46.56
CA ASP A 37 -35.25 -2.68 -45.59
C ASP A 37 -34.85 -3.29 -44.25
N PHE A 38 -34.51 -2.45 -43.27
CA PHE A 38 -34.13 -2.88 -41.92
C PHE A 38 -35.00 -2.23 -40.85
N THR A 39 -35.09 -2.88 -39.70
CA THR A 39 -35.62 -2.31 -38.46
C THR A 39 -34.50 -2.39 -37.44
N VAL A 40 -34.05 -1.24 -36.93
CA VAL A 40 -32.93 -1.16 -35.99
C VAL A 40 -33.43 -0.67 -34.64
N PHE A 41 -33.16 -1.44 -33.60
CA PHE A 41 -33.38 -1.07 -32.22
C PHE A 41 -32.09 -0.41 -31.74
N ALA A 42 -32.02 0.92 -31.79
CA ALA A 42 -30.80 1.68 -31.52
C ALA A 42 -30.72 2.05 -30.03
N PRO A 43 -29.74 1.50 -29.29
CA PRO A 43 -29.46 1.94 -27.93
C PRO A 43 -28.88 3.35 -27.95
N THR A 44 -29.22 4.14 -26.94
CA THR A 44 -28.63 5.47 -26.74
C THR A 44 -27.19 5.39 -26.24
N ASP A 45 -26.47 6.51 -26.27
CA ASP A 45 -25.13 6.58 -25.67
C ASP A 45 -25.17 6.26 -24.17
N GLU A 46 -26.19 6.71 -23.45
CA GLU A 46 -26.43 6.35 -22.04
C GLU A 46 -26.59 4.83 -21.85
N ALA A 47 -27.25 4.15 -22.80
CA ALA A 47 -27.42 2.71 -22.78
C ALA A 47 -26.07 1.98 -22.84
N PHE A 48 -25.17 2.44 -23.72
CA PHE A 48 -23.83 1.86 -23.85
C PHE A 48 -22.91 2.21 -22.69
N THR A 49 -23.03 3.41 -22.12
CA THR A 49 -22.29 3.79 -20.90
C THR A 49 -22.70 2.89 -19.74
N ARG A 50 -23.99 2.68 -19.51
CA ARG A 50 -24.49 1.73 -18.50
C ARG A 50 -24.00 0.31 -18.76
N LEU A 51 -24.01 -0.15 -20.00
CA LEU A 51 -23.43 -1.45 -20.36
C LEU A 51 -21.94 -1.53 -19.97
N ALA A 52 -21.16 -0.51 -20.28
CA ALA A 52 -19.73 -0.46 -19.97
C ALA A 52 -19.47 -0.50 -18.45
N GLU A 53 -20.21 0.30 -17.68
CA GLU A 53 -20.04 0.42 -16.23
C GLU A 53 -20.66 -0.76 -15.48
N ASP A 54 -21.96 -0.99 -15.66
CA ASP A 54 -22.74 -1.94 -14.86
C ASP A 54 -22.44 -3.39 -15.25
N THR A 55 -22.18 -3.67 -16.54
CA THR A 55 -22.00 -5.05 -17.03
C THR A 55 -20.52 -5.43 -17.16
N PHE A 56 -19.67 -4.49 -17.55
CA PHE A 56 -18.26 -4.78 -17.84
C PHE A 56 -17.26 -4.12 -16.87
N GLY A 57 -17.72 -3.35 -15.88
CA GLY A 57 -16.87 -2.71 -14.88
C GLY A 57 -15.85 -1.72 -15.44
N ILE A 58 -16.11 -1.16 -16.63
CA ILE A 58 -15.24 -0.20 -17.29
C ILE A 58 -15.47 1.17 -16.63
N ASP A 59 -14.43 1.76 -16.03
CA ASP A 59 -14.50 3.15 -15.56
C ASP A 59 -14.56 4.11 -16.75
N THR A 60 -15.73 4.71 -16.99
CA THR A 60 -15.94 5.64 -18.10
C THR A 60 -15.63 7.10 -17.76
N THR A 61 -15.17 7.38 -16.53
CA THR A 61 -14.97 8.75 -16.04
C THR A 61 -13.98 9.53 -16.91
N GLY A 62 -14.49 10.55 -17.61
CA GLY A 62 -13.67 11.41 -18.47
C GLY A 62 -13.27 10.80 -19.82
N MET A 63 -13.82 9.63 -20.17
CA MET A 63 -13.69 9.05 -21.51
C MET A 63 -14.57 9.78 -22.52
N THR A 64 -14.13 9.81 -23.78
CA THR A 64 -15.00 10.22 -24.90
C THR A 64 -15.90 9.06 -25.33
N GLU A 65 -16.99 9.34 -26.03
CA GLU A 65 -17.90 8.34 -26.59
C GLU A 65 -17.17 7.34 -27.50
N THR A 66 -16.14 7.84 -28.23
CA THR A 66 -15.27 6.98 -29.05
C THR A 66 -14.38 6.08 -28.19
N ASP A 67 -13.84 6.59 -27.08
CA ASP A 67 -13.01 5.79 -26.18
C ASP A 67 -13.83 4.69 -25.48
N ILE A 68 -15.08 4.98 -25.10
CA ILE A 68 -15.99 3.99 -24.51
C ILE A 68 -16.27 2.88 -25.53
N ALA A 69 -16.55 3.23 -26.79
CA ALA A 69 -16.72 2.24 -27.85
C ALA A 69 -15.45 1.38 -28.06
N VAL A 70 -14.26 1.97 -28.02
CA VAL A 70 -13.00 1.23 -28.13
C VAL A 70 -12.79 0.30 -26.94
N ALA A 71 -13.11 0.73 -25.73
CA ALA A 71 -13.03 -0.10 -24.52
C ALA A 71 -13.98 -1.31 -24.62
N LEU A 72 -15.22 -1.09 -25.02
CA LEU A 72 -16.18 -2.18 -25.26
C LEU A 72 -15.69 -3.16 -26.33
N VAL A 73 -15.08 -2.69 -27.42
CA VAL A 73 -14.48 -3.54 -28.46
C VAL A 73 -13.33 -4.36 -27.90
N ASN A 74 -12.47 -3.76 -27.07
CA ASN A 74 -11.34 -4.46 -26.46
C ASN A 74 -11.81 -5.54 -25.46
N THR A 75 -12.89 -5.26 -24.73
CA THR A 75 -13.48 -6.20 -23.76
C THR A 75 -14.20 -7.35 -24.44
N LEU A 76 -15.10 -7.05 -25.39
CA LEU A 76 -15.94 -8.06 -26.05
C LEU A 76 -15.22 -8.80 -27.18
N GLY A 77 -14.28 -8.11 -27.84
CA GLY A 77 -13.75 -8.52 -29.13
C GLY A 77 -14.70 -8.21 -30.29
N VAL A 78 -14.11 -8.01 -31.47
CA VAL A 78 -14.86 -7.66 -32.70
C VAL A 78 -15.95 -8.69 -33.07
N PRO A 79 -15.73 -10.02 -32.98
CA PRO A 79 -16.78 -11.00 -33.32
C PRO A 79 -18.01 -10.90 -32.40
N THR A 80 -17.78 -10.77 -31.09
CA THR A 80 -18.83 -10.68 -30.07
C THR A 80 -19.62 -9.38 -30.21
N LEU A 81 -18.92 -8.25 -30.39
CA LEU A 81 -19.57 -6.97 -30.65
C LEU A 81 -20.41 -7.00 -31.93
N THR A 82 -19.94 -7.70 -32.96
CA THR A 82 -20.71 -7.91 -34.21
C THR A 82 -22.02 -8.65 -33.94
N ASN A 83 -22.00 -9.68 -33.09
CA ASN A 83 -23.21 -10.44 -32.72
C ASN A 83 -24.19 -9.57 -31.92
N VAL A 84 -23.69 -8.79 -30.95
CA VAL A 84 -24.52 -7.82 -30.21
C VAL A 84 -25.19 -6.85 -31.17
N LEU A 85 -24.44 -6.27 -32.12
CA LEU A 85 -24.99 -5.34 -33.09
C LEU A 85 -26.02 -5.99 -34.03
N PHE A 86 -25.86 -7.26 -34.41
CA PHE A 86 -26.86 -7.97 -35.21
C PHE A 86 -28.11 -8.39 -34.43
N TYR A 87 -27.98 -8.59 -33.11
CA TYR A 87 -29.14 -8.85 -32.24
C TYR A 87 -30.09 -7.64 -32.18
N HIS A 88 -29.59 -6.43 -32.41
CA HIS A 88 -30.39 -5.20 -32.46
C HIS A 88 -31.08 -4.93 -33.80
N VAL A 89 -31.01 -5.84 -34.76
CA VAL A 89 -31.49 -5.58 -36.12
C VAL A 89 -32.42 -6.69 -36.58
N GLN A 90 -33.56 -6.31 -37.13
CA GLN A 90 -34.49 -7.19 -37.84
C GLN A 90 -34.47 -6.90 -39.35
N ALA A 91 -34.61 -7.94 -40.16
CA ALA A 91 -34.83 -7.81 -41.60
C ALA A 91 -36.26 -7.34 -41.91
N GLY A 92 -36.40 -6.38 -42.81
CA GLY A 92 -37.68 -5.74 -43.14
C GLY A 92 -37.93 -4.46 -42.33
N SER A 93 -38.89 -3.65 -42.78
CA SER A 93 -39.29 -2.42 -42.09
C SER A 93 -40.62 -2.63 -41.37
N SER A 94 -40.56 -2.68 -40.05
CA SER A 94 -41.71 -2.81 -39.17
C SER A 94 -41.89 -1.50 -38.40
N SER A 95 -43.13 -1.05 -38.24
CA SER A 95 -43.43 0.05 -37.30
C SER A 95 -43.55 -0.47 -35.88
N LEU A 96 -43.50 0.41 -34.87
CA LEU A 96 -43.71 0.00 -33.47
C LEU A 96 -45.02 -0.78 -33.29
N ALA A 97 -46.10 -0.35 -33.95
CA ALA A 97 -47.39 -1.02 -33.88
C ALA A 97 -47.37 -2.45 -34.46
N ASP A 98 -46.56 -2.69 -35.50
CA ASP A 98 -46.41 -4.02 -36.10
C ASP A 98 -45.64 -4.96 -35.15
N ILE A 99 -44.60 -4.43 -34.50
CA ILE A 99 -43.75 -5.17 -33.57
C ILE A 99 -44.51 -5.53 -32.29
N GLN A 100 -45.25 -4.57 -31.71
CA GLN A 100 -46.11 -4.80 -30.55
C GLN A 100 -47.22 -5.83 -30.84
N ALA A 101 -47.75 -5.84 -32.06
CA ALA A 101 -48.76 -6.83 -32.47
C ALA A 101 -48.15 -8.23 -32.69
N ALA A 102 -46.88 -8.31 -33.08
CA ALA A 102 -46.17 -9.57 -33.29
C ALA A 102 -45.75 -10.24 -31.97
N GLY A 103 -45.49 -9.45 -30.92
CA GLY A 103 -45.11 -9.94 -29.58
C GLY A 103 -43.71 -10.57 -29.49
N SER A 104 -42.96 -10.60 -30.60
CA SER A 104 -41.57 -11.07 -30.68
C SER A 104 -40.90 -10.53 -31.94
N VAL A 105 -39.57 -10.43 -31.92
CA VAL A 105 -38.75 -9.93 -33.03
C VAL A 105 -37.66 -10.95 -33.36
N ASP A 106 -37.67 -11.43 -34.60
CA ASP A 106 -36.57 -12.24 -35.15
C ASP A 106 -35.43 -11.33 -35.62
N THR A 107 -34.23 -11.55 -35.08
CA THR A 107 -33.06 -10.69 -35.33
C THR A 107 -32.22 -11.18 -36.50
N LEU A 108 -31.20 -10.40 -36.91
CA LEU A 108 -30.21 -10.81 -37.92
C LEU A 108 -29.17 -11.76 -37.33
N LEU A 109 -29.07 -11.86 -36.01
CA LEU A 109 -28.31 -12.92 -35.37
C LEU A 109 -29.08 -14.25 -35.54
N THR A 110 -28.38 -15.26 -36.03
CA THR A 110 -29.02 -16.54 -36.42
C THR A 110 -29.62 -17.22 -35.20
N ASP A 111 -30.85 -17.70 -35.34
CA ASP A 111 -31.63 -18.38 -34.30
C ASP A 111 -31.87 -17.55 -33.02
N ALA A 112 -31.73 -16.21 -33.09
CA ALA A 112 -31.91 -15.31 -31.96
C ALA A 112 -33.12 -14.38 -32.16
N SER A 113 -33.98 -14.32 -31.14
CA SER A 113 -35.20 -13.50 -31.09
C SER A 113 -35.43 -12.97 -29.69
N PHE A 114 -36.01 -11.78 -29.55
CA PHE A 114 -36.44 -11.23 -28.25
C PHE A 114 -37.95 -10.99 -28.21
N GLY A 115 -38.51 -10.99 -27.00
CA GLY A 115 -39.95 -10.78 -26.78
C GLY A 115 -40.33 -9.30 -26.77
N VAL A 116 -41.60 -9.00 -27.03
CA VAL A 116 -42.15 -7.64 -26.95
C VAL A 116 -43.43 -7.68 -26.12
N ASP A 117 -43.49 -6.93 -25.02
CA ASP A 117 -44.68 -6.81 -24.19
C ASP A 117 -45.07 -5.34 -23.99
N GLY A 118 -45.99 -4.85 -24.83
CA GLY A 118 -46.37 -3.44 -24.82
C GLY A 118 -45.18 -2.55 -25.19
N ASP A 119 -44.72 -1.72 -24.26
CA ASP A 119 -43.60 -0.81 -24.46
C ASP A 119 -42.26 -1.36 -23.94
N THR A 120 -42.22 -2.61 -23.44
CA THR A 120 -40.99 -3.28 -23.00
C THR A 120 -40.53 -4.36 -24.00
N LEU A 121 -39.22 -4.60 -24.01
CA LEU A 121 -38.57 -5.69 -24.73
C LEU A 121 -38.06 -6.70 -23.71
N ASN A 122 -38.43 -7.97 -23.87
CA ASN A 122 -37.97 -9.03 -22.99
C ASN A 122 -36.57 -9.47 -23.42
N ASP A 123 -35.56 -9.14 -22.61
CA ASP A 123 -34.18 -9.57 -22.86
C ASP A 123 -33.99 -11.05 -22.46
N ALA A 124 -33.00 -11.71 -23.05
CA ALA A 124 -32.76 -13.14 -22.84
C ALA A 124 -32.24 -13.48 -21.42
N ASP A 125 -31.93 -12.47 -20.60
CA ASP A 125 -31.45 -12.61 -19.22
C ASP A 125 -32.60 -12.37 -18.21
N PRO A 126 -33.03 -13.41 -17.46
CA PRO A 126 -34.14 -13.31 -16.51
C PRO A 126 -33.82 -12.51 -15.24
N GLU A 127 -32.56 -12.15 -14.98
CA GLU A 127 -32.15 -11.38 -13.78
C GLU A 127 -32.09 -9.86 -14.03
N VAL A 128 -32.35 -9.43 -15.27
CA VAL A 128 -32.15 -8.07 -15.72
C VAL A 128 -33.48 -7.35 -15.96
N GLU A 129 -33.60 -6.09 -15.53
CA GLU A 129 -34.76 -5.24 -15.87
C GLU A 129 -34.87 -5.05 -17.40
N ASP A 130 -36.04 -5.42 -17.95
CA ASP A 130 -36.35 -5.39 -19.38
C ASP A 130 -36.21 -3.98 -19.99
N PRO A 131 -35.55 -3.81 -21.15
CA PRO A 131 -35.48 -2.53 -21.87
C PRO A 131 -36.84 -1.94 -22.20
N GLU A 132 -36.94 -0.61 -22.22
CA GLU A 132 -38.14 0.13 -22.63
C GLU A 132 -37.91 0.95 -23.90
N PHE A 133 -38.96 1.10 -24.72
CA PHE A 133 -38.93 2.07 -25.81
C PHE A 133 -38.94 3.50 -25.24
N VAL A 134 -37.98 4.32 -25.69
CA VAL A 134 -37.85 5.69 -25.17
C VAL A 134 -39.08 6.53 -25.52
N GLU A 135 -39.81 6.99 -24.50
CA GLU A 135 -41.02 7.79 -24.66
C GLU A 135 -40.73 9.05 -25.52
N GLY A 136 -41.50 9.21 -26.61
CA GLY A 136 -41.45 10.40 -27.47
C GLY A 136 -40.49 10.33 -28.66
N LEU A 137 -39.77 9.22 -28.88
CA LEU A 137 -38.81 9.03 -29.99
C LEU A 137 -39.03 7.75 -30.82
N THR A 138 -40.20 7.13 -30.72
CA THR A 138 -40.37 5.71 -31.02
C THR A 138 -40.23 5.26 -32.48
N ASP A 139 -40.48 6.12 -33.47
CA ASP A 139 -40.35 5.76 -34.89
C ASP A 139 -39.55 6.80 -35.68
N ILE A 140 -38.30 6.50 -36.04
CA ILE A 140 -37.50 7.33 -36.95
C ILE A 140 -37.44 6.66 -38.32
N ALA A 141 -38.20 7.20 -39.28
CA ALA A 141 -38.20 6.69 -40.65
C ALA A 141 -36.89 7.03 -41.38
N ALA A 142 -36.26 6.02 -41.97
CA ALA A 142 -35.08 6.14 -42.82
C ALA A 142 -35.41 5.78 -44.28
N SER A 143 -34.48 6.05 -45.21
CA SER A 143 -34.63 5.68 -46.62
C SER A 143 -34.47 4.18 -46.88
N ASN A 144 -33.89 3.45 -45.91
CA ASN A 144 -33.61 2.01 -45.96
C ASN A 144 -34.13 1.29 -44.69
N GLY A 145 -35.17 1.84 -44.04
CA GLY A 145 -35.73 1.21 -42.84
C GLY A 145 -36.42 2.12 -41.83
N VAL A 146 -36.49 1.62 -40.60
CA VAL A 146 -36.99 2.32 -39.41
C VAL A 146 -35.99 2.13 -38.27
N ILE A 147 -35.84 3.15 -37.43
CA ILE A 147 -35.07 3.08 -36.18
C ILE A 147 -36.05 3.26 -35.01
N HIS A 148 -35.99 2.34 -34.06
CA HIS A 148 -36.63 2.44 -32.74
C HIS A 148 -35.56 2.74 -31.70
N VAL A 149 -35.77 3.77 -30.89
CA VAL A 149 -34.82 4.14 -29.84
C VAL A 149 -35.13 3.37 -28.58
N ILE A 150 -34.12 2.69 -28.02
CA ILE A 150 -34.23 1.92 -26.79
C ILE A 150 -33.26 2.47 -25.75
N ASP A 151 -33.61 2.33 -24.48
CA ASP A 151 -32.83 2.90 -23.38
C ASP A 151 -31.69 1.99 -22.91
N ARG A 152 -31.67 0.71 -23.33
CA ARG A 152 -30.68 -0.31 -22.93
C ARG A 152 -30.08 -1.03 -24.14
N VAL A 153 -28.89 -1.61 -24.00
CA VAL A 153 -28.29 -2.51 -25.01
C VAL A 153 -28.82 -3.93 -24.77
N LEU A 154 -29.40 -4.55 -25.80
CA LEU A 154 -29.85 -5.95 -25.80
C LEU A 154 -28.64 -6.89 -25.93
N LEU A 155 -28.52 -7.86 -25.05
CA LEU A 155 -27.42 -8.84 -25.12
C LEU A 155 -27.96 -10.21 -25.55
N PRO A 156 -27.41 -10.85 -26.59
CA PRO A 156 -27.77 -12.22 -26.88
C PRO A 156 -27.32 -13.14 -25.73
N ILE A 157 -28.03 -14.24 -25.50
CA ILE A 157 -27.79 -15.15 -24.36
C ILE A 157 -26.33 -15.65 -24.26
N ASP A 158 -25.67 -15.85 -25.41
CA ASP A 158 -24.24 -16.24 -25.49
C ASP A 158 -23.27 -15.12 -25.08
N VAL A 159 -23.72 -13.86 -25.02
CA VAL A 159 -22.94 -12.69 -24.57
C VAL A 159 -23.21 -12.35 -23.11
N ALA A 160 -24.40 -12.69 -22.59
CA ALA A 160 -24.67 -12.64 -21.15
C ALA A 160 -23.81 -13.65 -20.37
N GLU A 161 -23.39 -14.76 -21.00
CA GLU A 161 -22.36 -15.66 -20.46
C GLU A 161 -20.90 -15.16 -20.67
N VAL A 162 -20.68 -14.05 -21.39
CA VAL A 162 -19.37 -13.36 -21.49
C VAL A 162 -19.19 -12.44 -20.29
N THR A 163 -19.45 -12.97 -19.09
CA THR A 163 -18.73 -12.46 -17.93
C THR A 163 -17.27 -12.85 -18.17
N PRO A 164 -16.32 -11.91 -18.27
CA PRO A 164 -14.93 -12.31 -18.32
C PRO A 164 -14.68 -13.17 -17.09
N GLN A 165 -14.24 -14.42 -17.29
CA GLN A 165 -13.90 -15.31 -16.18
C GLN A 165 -13.11 -14.50 -15.15
N PRO A 166 -13.53 -14.51 -13.87
CA PRO A 166 -12.87 -13.72 -12.85
C PRO A 166 -11.40 -14.14 -12.81
N THR A 167 -10.50 -13.20 -12.56
CA THR A 167 -9.12 -13.55 -12.22
C THR A 167 -9.08 -14.20 -10.84
N ILE A 168 -7.98 -14.83 -10.48
CA ILE A 168 -7.78 -15.38 -9.13
C ILE A 168 -8.02 -14.29 -8.06
N ALA A 169 -7.57 -13.06 -8.29
CA ALA A 169 -7.82 -11.94 -7.38
C ALA A 169 -9.30 -11.56 -7.29
N ASP A 170 -10.04 -11.62 -8.40
CA ASP A 170 -11.48 -11.32 -8.43
C ASP A 170 -12.26 -12.39 -7.67
N VAL A 171 -11.92 -13.68 -7.84
CA VAL A 171 -12.52 -14.78 -7.08
C VAL A 171 -12.22 -14.65 -5.60
N ALA A 172 -10.97 -14.36 -5.22
CA ALA A 172 -10.60 -14.15 -3.83
C ALA A 172 -11.45 -13.03 -3.20
N THR A 173 -11.56 -11.89 -3.88
CA THR A 173 -12.26 -10.69 -3.38
C THR A 173 -13.78 -10.87 -3.30
N SER A 174 -14.37 -11.67 -4.20
CA SER A 174 -15.83 -11.85 -4.28
C SER A 174 -16.36 -13.04 -3.46
N ASN A 175 -15.49 -13.93 -3.01
CA ASN A 175 -15.88 -15.12 -2.26
C ASN A 175 -15.85 -14.87 -0.74
N PRO A 176 -16.99 -15.02 -0.03
CA PRO A 176 -17.07 -14.77 1.41
C PRO A 176 -16.34 -15.80 2.28
N ALA A 177 -15.74 -16.84 1.69
CA ALA A 177 -14.88 -17.78 2.39
C ALA A 177 -13.37 -17.43 2.27
N PHE A 178 -13.04 -16.36 1.54
CA PHE A 178 -11.68 -15.90 1.23
C PHE A 178 -11.44 -14.45 1.67
N GLU A 179 -12.20 -13.94 2.65
CA GLU A 179 -11.97 -12.60 3.17
C GLU A 179 -10.54 -12.48 3.72
N ALA A 180 -10.08 -13.48 4.48
CA ALA A 180 -8.72 -13.57 4.98
C ALA A 180 -7.70 -13.78 3.84
N LEU A 181 -7.97 -14.63 2.86
CA LEU A 181 -7.04 -14.78 1.73
C LEU A 181 -6.85 -13.45 0.98
N THR A 182 -7.94 -12.70 0.76
CA THR A 182 -7.91 -11.38 0.13
C THR A 182 -7.10 -10.39 0.95
N GLY A 183 -7.34 -10.31 2.27
CA GLY A 183 -6.55 -9.48 3.18
C GLY A 183 -5.06 -9.83 3.13
N ALA A 184 -4.71 -11.11 3.03
CA ALA A 184 -3.32 -11.58 2.98
C ALA A 184 -2.63 -11.18 1.67
N LEU A 185 -3.33 -11.30 0.53
CA LEU A 185 -2.84 -10.87 -0.78
C LEU A 185 -2.61 -9.34 -0.82
N VAL A 186 -3.52 -8.58 -0.22
CA VAL A 186 -3.41 -7.12 -0.09
C VAL A 186 -2.21 -6.76 0.79
N ALA A 187 -2.10 -7.35 1.98
CA ALA A 187 -1.03 -7.06 2.94
C ALA A 187 0.37 -7.32 2.36
N THR A 188 0.53 -8.41 1.60
CA THR A 188 1.81 -8.79 0.98
C THR A 188 2.11 -8.11 -0.35
N GLY A 189 1.17 -7.31 -0.87
CA GLY A 189 1.31 -6.65 -2.17
C GLY A 189 1.28 -7.60 -3.37
N LEU A 190 0.73 -8.82 -3.20
CA LEU A 190 0.68 -9.85 -4.24
C LEU A 190 -0.56 -9.75 -5.13
N VAL A 191 -1.53 -8.88 -4.85
CA VAL A 191 -2.76 -8.73 -5.64
C VAL A 191 -2.47 -8.62 -7.14
N GLY A 192 -1.51 -7.76 -7.53
CA GLY A 192 -1.17 -7.55 -8.95
C GLY A 192 -0.67 -8.82 -9.67
N LEU A 193 -0.05 -9.76 -8.95
CA LEU A 193 0.39 -11.04 -9.51
C LEU A 193 -0.82 -11.88 -9.96
N PHE A 194 -1.90 -11.84 -9.18
CA PHE A 194 -3.14 -12.61 -9.40
C PHE A 194 -4.23 -11.85 -10.16
N THR A 195 -4.03 -10.57 -10.46
CA THR A 195 -4.87 -9.78 -11.39
C THR A 195 -4.35 -9.86 -12.83
N ASP A 196 -3.04 -10.07 -13.04
CA ASP A 196 -2.46 -10.15 -14.38
C ASP A 196 -2.94 -11.42 -15.12
N ARG A 197 -3.70 -11.20 -16.19
CA ARG A 197 -4.29 -12.25 -17.04
C ARG A 197 -3.28 -13.00 -17.90
N SER A 198 -2.04 -12.52 -18.01
CA SER A 198 -0.97 -13.21 -18.75
C SER A 198 -0.29 -14.31 -17.93
N ASN A 199 -0.52 -14.32 -16.62
CA ASN A 199 -0.05 -15.36 -15.74
C ASN A 199 -0.97 -16.59 -15.77
N ASP A 200 -0.44 -17.72 -15.31
CA ASP A 200 -1.16 -18.98 -15.23
C ASP A 200 -0.69 -19.73 -13.97
N PHE A 201 -1.60 -19.95 -13.02
CA PHE A 201 -1.27 -20.50 -11.70
C PHE A 201 -2.27 -21.57 -11.23
N THR A 202 -1.80 -22.46 -10.38
CA THR A 202 -2.66 -23.27 -9.49
C THR A 202 -2.53 -22.70 -8.09
N VAL A 203 -3.63 -22.28 -7.49
CA VAL A 203 -3.67 -21.72 -6.12
C VAL A 203 -4.42 -22.65 -5.19
N PHE A 204 -3.76 -23.05 -4.11
CA PHE A 204 -4.37 -23.80 -3.02
C PHE A 204 -4.92 -22.78 -2.01
N ALA A 205 -6.18 -22.41 -2.13
CA ALA A 205 -6.78 -21.32 -1.35
C ALA A 205 -7.28 -21.80 0.02
N PRO A 206 -6.62 -21.43 1.14
CA PRO A 206 -7.16 -21.68 2.47
C PRO A 206 -8.42 -20.84 2.73
N THR A 207 -9.40 -21.43 3.42
CA THR A 207 -10.60 -20.73 3.87
C THR A 207 -10.34 -19.80 5.04
N ASP A 208 -11.29 -18.93 5.37
CA ASP A 208 -11.23 -18.08 6.55
C ASP A 208 -11.10 -18.89 7.86
N ASP A 209 -11.83 -20.02 7.96
CA ASP A 209 -11.70 -20.98 9.07
C ASP A 209 -10.28 -21.59 9.17
N ALA A 210 -9.62 -21.80 8.02
CA ALA A 210 -8.25 -22.31 7.98
C ALA A 210 -7.26 -21.29 8.57
N PHE A 211 -7.39 -20.01 8.20
CA PHE A 211 -6.58 -18.93 8.77
C PHE A 211 -6.84 -18.73 10.26
N ARG A 212 -8.11 -18.81 10.68
CA ARG A 212 -8.48 -18.71 12.09
C ARG A 212 -7.91 -19.86 12.92
N SER A 213 -7.95 -21.08 12.39
CA SER A 213 -7.34 -22.25 13.02
C SER A 213 -5.83 -22.11 13.17
N LEU A 214 -5.15 -21.56 12.16
CA LEU A 214 -3.72 -21.24 12.25
C LEU A 214 -3.45 -20.20 13.35
N ALA A 215 -4.24 -19.14 13.42
CA ALA A 215 -4.07 -18.10 14.42
C ALA A 215 -4.26 -18.63 15.85
N GLU A 216 -5.26 -19.47 16.09
CA GLU A 216 -5.47 -20.15 17.37
C GLU A 216 -4.27 -21.04 17.77
N GLU A 217 -3.70 -21.77 16.82
CA GLU A 217 -2.53 -22.63 17.06
C GLU A 217 -1.28 -21.83 17.42
N LEU A 218 -1.11 -20.67 16.79
CA LEU A 218 -0.02 -19.74 17.09
C LEU A 218 -0.24 -18.94 18.39
N GLY A 219 -1.38 -19.13 19.07
CA GLY A 219 -1.72 -18.42 20.30
C GLY A 219 -2.12 -16.97 20.09
N ILE A 220 -2.56 -16.60 18.89
CA ILE A 220 -3.03 -15.26 18.53
C ILE A 220 -4.49 -15.14 18.96
N ASP A 221 -4.80 -14.12 19.77
CA ASP A 221 -6.19 -13.83 20.14
C ASP A 221 -6.93 -13.16 18.97
N THR A 222 -7.80 -13.92 18.32
CA THR A 222 -8.63 -13.45 17.19
C THR A 222 -10.05 -13.06 17.62
N THR A 223 -10.29 -12.91 18.93
CA THR A 223 -11.62 -12.57 19.46
C THR A 223 -12.07 -11.20 18.97
N GLY A 224 -13.11 -11.17 18.13
CA GLY A 224 -13.66 -9.94 17.56
C GLY A 224 -12.93 -9.41 16.33
N VAL A 225 -11.94 -10.16 15.80
CA VAL A 225 -11.25 -9.84 14.54
C VAL A 225 -12.08 -10.36 13.37
N ALA A 226 -12.42 -9.47 12.43
CA ALA A 226 -13.11 -9.82 11.19
C ALA A 226 -12.18 -10.68 10.29
N ASP A 227 -12.76 -11.51 9.43
CA ASP A 227 -11.96 -12.45 8.62
C ASP A 227 -11.00 -11.72 7.67
N ALA A 228 -11.44 -10.61 7.06
CA ALA A 228 -10.58 -9.73 6.26
C ALA A 228 -9.36 -9.16 7.02
N ASP A 229 -9.44 -9.06 8.35
CA ASP A 229 -8.38 -8.52 9.22
C ASP A 229 -7.50 -9.61 9.85
N LEU A 230 -7.90 -10.90 9.79
CA LEU A 230 -7.10 -12.04 10.28
C LEU A 230 -5.67 -12.06 9.74
N PRO A 231 -5.42 -11.77 8.44
CA PRO A 231 -4.06 -11.74 7.90
C PRO A 231 -3.20 -10.67 8.53
N GLY A 232 -3.77 -9.52 8.91
CA GLY A 232 -3.04 -8.49 9.66
C GLY A 232 -2.54 -9.03 11.00
N ALA A 233 -3.39 -9.78 11.71
CA ALA A 233 -3.00 -10.43 12.97
C ALA A 233 -1.91 -11.51 12.76
N LEU A 234 -1.98 -12.25 11.65
CA LEU A 234 -0.96 -13.24 11.28
C LEU A 234 0.35 -12.60 10.81
N VAL A 235 0.30 -11.49 10.07
CA VAL A 235 1.47 -10.68 9.69
C VAL A 235 2.17 -10.14 10.93
N GLY A 236 1.42 -9.64 11.92
CA GLY A 236 1.99 -9.21 13.20
C GLY A 236 2.66 -10.35 13.98
N ALA A 237 2.16 -11.58 13.87
CA ALA A 237 2.73 -12.73 14.59
C ALA A 237 3.90 -13.42 13.85
N LEU A 238 3.87 -13.44 12.52
CA LEU A 238 4.77 -14.23 11.67
C LEU A 238 5.78 -13.36 10.90
N GLY A 239 5.51 -12.06 10.73
CA GLY A 239 6.24 -11.16 9.85
C GLY A 239 5.77 -11.22 8.40
N ILE A 240 5.79 -10.07 7.71
CA ILE A 240 5.25 -9.96 6.34
C ILE A 240 5.98 -10.84 5.32
N ASP A 241 7.29 -11.03 5.48
CA ASP A 241 8.08 -11.90 4.60
C ASP A 241 7.68 -13.37 4.76
N LEU A 242 7.40 -13.82 5.99
CA LEU A 242 6.94 -15.19 6.22
C LEU A 242 5.51 -15.40 5.73
N VAL A 243 4.61 -14.42 5.93
CA VAL A 243 3.25 -14.49 5.35
C VAL A 243 3.32 -14.51 3.82
N ARG A 244 4.22 -13.74 3.22
CA ARG A 244 4.49 -13.79 1.78
C ARG A 244 5.02 -15.15 1.33
N ASP A 245 5.96 -15.73 2.05
CA ASP A 245 6.50 -17.07 1.76
C ASP A 245 5.42 -18.15 1.92
N VAL A 246 4.57 -18.05 2.94
CA VAL A 246 3.40 -18.91 3.13
C VAL A 246 2.46 -18.78 1.94
N LEU A 247 2.10 -17.58 1.49
CA LEU A 247 1.25 -17.40 0.31
C LEU A 247 1.89 -17.98 -0.95
N LEU A 248 3.20 -17.77 -1.17
CA LEU A 248 3.91 -18.35 -2.31
C LEU A 248 4.02 -19.89 -2.21
N TYR A 249 3.97 -20.44 -1.01
CA TYR A 249 3.91 -21.89 -0.78
C TYR A 249 2.55 -22.49 -1.20
N HIS A 250 1.49 -21.69 -1.27
CA HIS A 250 0.17 -22.09 -1.76
C HIS A 250 0.00 -21.95 -3.28
N VAL A 251 1.06 -21.59 -4.01
CA VAL A 251 0.96 -21.26 -5.44
C VAL A 251 1.88 -22.17 -6.22
N GLN A 252 1.40 -22.73 -7.32
CA GLN A 252 2.19 -23.46 -8.31
C GLN A 252 2.05 -22.77 -9.68
N ALA A 253 3.13 -22.78 -10.48
CA ALA A 253 3.07 -22.28 -11.85
C ALA A 253 2.30 -23.25 -12.78
N GLY A 254 1.44 -22.70 -13.62
CA GLY A 254 0.54 -23.40 -14.53
C GLY A 254 -0.78 -23.80 -13.84
N GLY A 255 -1.91 -23.57 -14.50
CA GLY A 255 -3.24 -24.02 -14.07
C GLY A 255 -3.38 -25.53 -14.26
N LYS A 256 -3.77 -26.24 -13.20
CA LYS A 256 -3.93 -27.69 -13.18
C LYS A 256 -5.18 -28.09 -12.42
N SER A 257 -5.98 -28.91 -13.08
CA SER A 257 -7.17 -29.54 -12.49
C SER A 257 -6.83 -30.35 -11.26
N LEU A 258 -7.82 -30.56 -10.41
CA LEU A 258 -7.67 -31.42 -9.23
C LEU A 258 -7.25 -32.84 -9.63
N GLU A 259 -7.77 -33.35 -10.75
CA GLU A 259 -7.40 -34.67 -11.28
C GLU A 259 -5.90 -34.74 -11.63
N ASP A 260 -5.36 -33.68 -12.26
CA ASP A 260 -3.95 -33.59 -12.63
C ASP A 260 -3.04 -33.49 -11.39
N ILE A 261 -3.41 -32.67 -10.41
CA ILE A 261 -2.66 -32.49 -9.15
C ILE A 261 -2.59 -33.81 -8.37
N GLN A 262 -3.72 -34.53 -8.28
CA GLN A 262 -3.77 -35.84 -7.62
C GLN A 262 -2.95 -36.91 -8.35
N ALA A 263 -2.87 -36.83 -9.69
CA ALA A 263 -2.05 -37.71 -10.50
C ALA A 263 -0.55 -37.44 -10.33
N ASP A 264 -0.15 -36.17 -10.20
CA ASP A 264 1.25 -35.76 -10.05
C ASP A 264 1.85 -36.16 -8.69
N ARG A 265 1.03 -36.26 -7.64
CA ARG A 265 1.39 -36.66 -6.25
C ARG A 265 2.39 -35.76 -5.53
N LEU A 266 3.09 -34.88 -6.23
CA LEU A 266 4.04 -33.93 -5.69
C LEU A 266 3.84 -32.59 -6.40
N VAL A 267 3.68 -31.54 -5.61
CA VAL A 267 3.54 -30.16 -6.08
C VAL A 267 4.83 -29.41 -5.76
N GLU A 268 5.39 -28.74 -6.78
CA GLU A 268 6.47 -27.76 -6.60
C GLU A 268 5.85 -26.36 -6.61
N THR A 269 6.14 -25.57 -5.59
CA THR A 269 5.47 -24.29 -5.33
C THR A 269 6.29 -23.12 -5.89
N ALA A 270 5.71 -21.92 -5.88
CA ALA A 270 6.34 -20.68 -6.32
C ALA A 270 7.40 -20.19 -5.32
N LEU A 271 7.36 -20.68 -4.08
CA LEU A 271 8.43 -20.50 -3.11
C LEU A 271 9.65 -21.34 -3.52
N ASP A 272 10.84 -20.73 -3.58
CA ASP A 272 12.06 -21.43 -4.01
C ASP A 272 12.35 -22.63 -3.09
N GLY A 273 12.39 -23.82 -3.69
CA GLY A 273 12.58 -25.08 -2.97
C GLY A 273 11.34 -25.64 -2.24
N GLY A 274 10.19 -24.95 -2.27
CA GLY A 274 8.94 -25.37 -1.63
C GLY A 274 8.26 -26.54 -2.36
N ARG A 275 7.88 -27.58 -1.59
CA ARG A 275 7.24 -28.78 -2.14
C ARG A 275 6.33 -29.46 -1.11
N PHE A 276 5.15 -29.90 -1.54
CA PHE A 276 4.28 -30.76 -0.74
C PHE A 276 3.75 -31.95 -1.55
N ALA A 277 3.28 -32.98 -0.85
CA ALA A 277 2.76 -34.19 -1.46
C ALA A 277 1.22 -34.20 -1.45
N VAL A 278 0.63 -34.85 -2.45
CA VAL A 278 -0.81 -35.02 -2.61
C VAL A 278 -1.14 -36.51 -2.47
N GLU A 279 -2.01 -36.86 -1.53
CA GLU A 279 -2.44 -38.23 -1.27
C GLU A 279 -3.97 -38.32 -1.27
N GLY A 280 -4.55 -38.54 -2.46
CA GLY A 280 -6.01 -38.54 -2.62
C GLY A 280 -6.54 -37.14 -2.37
N ASN A 281 -7.39 -36.99 -1.34
CA ASN A 281 -7.97 -35.70 -1.00
C ASN A 281 -7.17 -34.89 0.03
N ALA A 282 -6.03 -35.42 0.51
CA ALA A 282 -5.20 -34.78 1.51
C ALA A 282 -3.91 -34.21 0.90
N LEU A 283 -3.47 -33.09 1.44
CA LEU A 283 -2.21 -32.42 1.16
C LEU A 283 -1.31 -32.58 2.37
N ARG A 284 -0.07 -33.00 2.17
CA ARG A 284 0.85 -33.21 3.28
C ARG A 284 1.46 -31.88 3.73
N ASP A 285 1.15 -31.46 4.95
CA ASP A 285 1.74 -30.25 5.55
C ASP A 285 3.25 -30.45 5.78
N GLY A 286 4.01 -29.35 5.67
CA GLY A 286 5.45 -29.34 5.98
C GLY A 286 5.74 -29.53 7.47
N ASP A 287 4.76 -29.22 8.32
CA ASP A 287 4.83 -29.39 9.78
C ASP A 287 4.25 -30.74 10.23
N PRO A 288 5.07 -31.67 10.77
CA PRO A 288 4.60 -32.99 11.20
C PRO A 288 3.76 -32.97 12.49
N SER A 289 3.65 -31.83 13.16
CA SER A 289 2.83 -31.65 14.37
C SER A 289 1.39 -31.23 14.07
N ARG A 290 1.11 -30.82 12.82
CA ARG A 290 -0.21 -30.41 12.33
C ARG A 290 -0.87 -31.57 11.56
N ASP A 291 -2.20 -31.66 11.61
CA ASP A 291 -2.88 -32.60 10.69
C ASP A 291 -2.91 -32.01 9.29
N ASP A 292 -2.71 -32.89 8.31
CA ASP A 292 -2.71 -32.62 6.88
C ASP A 292 -3.98 -31.87 6.41
N PRO A 293 -3.83 -30.77 5.64
CA PRO A 293 -4.94 -30.12 4.95
C PRO A 293 -5.66 -31.06 3.99
N ASN A 294 -6.96 -30.85 3.81
CA ASN A 294 -7.79 -31.56 2.83
C ASN A 294 -8.43 -30.57 1.87
N PHE A 295 -8.68 -31.04 0.64
CA PHE A 295 -9.51 -30.29 -0.28
C PHE A 295 -10.96 -30.25 0.22
N VAL A 296 -11.58 -29.08 0.15
CA VAL A 296 -12.94 -28.84 0.65
C VAL A 296 -13.96 -29.35 -0.37
N GLU A 297 -14.65 -30.44 -0.06
CA GLU A 297 -15.67 -31.02 -0.95
C GLU A 297 -16.74 -30.00 -1.35
N GLY A 298 -17.03 -29.89 -2.65
CA GLY A 298 -18.05 -29.01 -3.20
C GLY A 298 -17.59 -27.57 -3.45
N LEU A 299 -16.35 -27.22 -3.09
CA LEU A 299 -15.71 -25.94 -3.41
C LEU A 299 -14.38 -26.11 -4.17
N THR A 300 -14.08 -27.31 -4.66
CA THR A 300 -12.87 -27.61 -5.44
C THR A 300 -13.02 -27.22 -6.91
N ASP A 301 -11.92 -26.88 -7.56
CA ASP A 301 -11.81 -26.71 -9.03
C ASP A 301 -12.51 -25.43 -9.55
N ILE A 302 -12.18 -24.27 -8.96
CA ILE A 302 -12.69 -22.98 -9.45
C ILE A 302 -11.80 -22.51 -10.61
N GLU A 303 -12.33 -22.61 -11.83
CA GLU A 303 -11.68 -22.08 -13.03
C GLU A 303 -11.65 -20.54 -13.02
N THR A 304 -10.54 -19.95 -13.45
CA THR A 304 -10.34 -18.49 -13.51
C THR A 304 -9.67 -18.09 -14.83
N ALA A 305 -9.64 -16.80 -15.14
CA ALA A 305 -8.98 -16.32 -16.36
C ALA A 305 -7.45 -16.49 -16.37
N ASN A 306 -6.82 -16.70 -15.22
CA ASN A 306 -5.36 -16.80 -15.07
C ASN A 306 -4.93 -18.00 -14.21
N GLY A 307 -5.69 -19.08 -14.26
CA GLY A 307 -5.37 -20.32 -13.57
C GLY A 307 -6.56 -21.03 -12.93
N GLU A 308 -6.29 -21.78 -11.87
CA GLU A 308 -7.28 -22.55 -11.12
C GLU A 308 -7.09 -22.40 -9.60
N ILE A 309 -8.19 -22.46 -8.86
CA ILE A 309 -8.19 -22.41 -7.39
C ILE A 309 -8.74 -23.72 -6.81
N HIS A 310 -7.97 -24.31 -5.90
CA HIS A 310 -8.33 -25.49 -5.11
C HIS A 310 -8.48 -25.10 -3.65
N VAL A 311 -9.68 -25.23 -3.11
CA VAL A 311 -9.98 -24.79 -1.76
C VAL A 311 -9.56 -25.82 -0.72
N ILE A 312 -8.88 -25.38 0.32
CA ILE A 312 -8.32 -26.23 1.37
C ILE A 312 -8.78 -25.79 2.77
N ASP A 313 -8.95 -26.75 3.67
CA ASP A 313 -9.48 -26.54 5.02
C ASP A 313 -8.44 -26.08 6.05
N LYS A 314 -7.17 -26.00 5.67
CA LYS A 314 -6.03 -25.61 6.53
C LYS A 314 -4.95 -24.89 5.74
N VAL A 315 -4.25 -23.96 6.40
CA VAL A 315 -3.09 -23.26 5.82
C VAL A 315 -1.88 -24.21 5.79
N LEU A 316 -1.25 -24.34 4.61
CA LEU A 316 0.01 -25.05 4.39
C LEU A 316 1.20 -24.19 4.83
N LEU A 317 2.14 -24.75 5.57
CA LEU A 317 3.33 -24.01 6.01
C LEU A 317 4.62 -24.57 5.37
N PRO A 318 5.53 -23.69 4.91
CA PRO A 318 6.78 -24.13 4.26
C PRO A 318 7.82 -24.69 5.24
N ILE A 319 7.66 -24.48 6.56
CA ILE A 319 8.60 -24.89 7.63
C ILE A 319 7.79 -25.24 8.90
N ASP A 320 8.34 -26.12 9.76
CA ASP A 320 7.93 -26.32 11.16
C ASP A 320 7.91 -24.99 11.93
N VAL A 321 6.72 -24.44 12.17
CA VAL A 321 6.51 -23.17 12.90
C VAL A 321 6.94 -23.25 14.36
N GLY A 322 7.16 -24.46 14.90
CA GLY A 322 7.83 -24.67 16.18
C GLY A 322 9.29 -24.22 16.22
N THR A 323 9.87 -23.85 15.07
CA THR A 323 11.22 -23.27 14.95
C THR A 323 11.27 -21.80 14.52
N VAL A 324 10.11 -21.16 14.28
CA VAL A 324 10.04 -19.71 14.05
C VAL A 324 10.32 -19.01 15.38
N LYS A 325 11.58 -18.65 15.60
CA LYS A 325 11.90 -17.62 16.59
C LYS A 325 11.27 -16.32 16.11
N LYS A 326 10.43 -15.70 16.94
CA LYS A 326 10.03 -14.29 16.82
C LYS A 326 11.33 -13.46 16.74
N VAL A 327 11.65 -12.89 15.57
CA VAL A 327 12.87 -12.05 15.36
C VAL A 327 12.50 -10.68 14.78
N VAL A 328 11.25 -10.45 14.39
CA VAL A 328 10.79 -9.16 13.86
C VAL A 328 9.38 -8.87 14.36
N ASP A 329 9.19 -7.73 15.03
CA ASP A 329 7.90 -7.11 15.35
C ASP A 329 7.68 -5.99 14.31
N ILE A 330 6.56 -5.99 13.59
CA ILE A 330 6.27 -4.99 12.55
C ILE A 330 4.89 -4.41 12.85
N GLY A 331 4.80 -3.08 12.88
CA GLY A 331 3.58 -2.29 13.02
C GLY A 331 2.65 -2.38 11.80
N SER A 332 1.44 -1.83 11.97
CA SER A 332 0.40 -1.64 10.98
C SER A 332 0.53 -0.28 10.25
N PHE A 333 -0.57 0.24 9.67
CA PHE A 333 -0.61 1.53 8.97
C PHE A 333 -1.12 2.69 9.86
N GLY A 334 -1.33 2.45 11.14
CA GLY A 334 -1.75 3.46 12.11
C GLY A 334 -1.00 3.29 13.44
N ALA A 335 -1.27 4.16 14.42
CA ALA A 335 -0.54 4.16 15.69
C ALA A 335 -0.52 2.77 16.38
N ASP A 336 0.67 2.22 16.52
CA ASP A 336 0.91 0.90 17.10
C ASP A 336 1.65 0.96 18.44
N VAL A 337 1.60 -0.15 19.17
CA VAL A 337 2.49 -0.38 20.32
C VAL A 337 3.22 -1.70 20.10
N GLN A 338 4.50 -1.63 19.79
CA GLN A 338 5.41 -2.76 19.59
C GLN A 338 6.27 -2.96 20.82
N MET A 339 6.41 -4.22 21.25
CA MET A 339 7.19 -4.57 22.44
C MET A 339 8.06 -5.79 22.14
N GLY A 340 9.36 -5.55 22.13
CA GLY A 340 10.40 -6.57 22.19
C GLY A 340 10.47 -7.24 23.57
N GLY A 341 11.45 -8.11 23.70
CA GLY A 341 11.62 -9.02 24.82
C GLY A 341 12.98 -8.86 25.49
N GLY A 342 13.62 -9.99 25.79
CA GLY A 342 14.95 -10.04 26.40
C GLY A 342 16.04 -10.54 25.45
N ALA A 343 15.78 -10.46 24.14
CA ALA A 343 16.68 -10.86 23.08
C ALA A 343 16.86 -9.69 22.11
N ASN A 344 17.76 -9.83 21.14
CA ASN A 344 17.91 -8.83 20.09
C ASN A 344 16.70 -8.86 19.16
N ASP A 345 15.91 -7.79 19.18
CA ASP A 345 14.65 -7.64 18.45
C ASP A 345 14.78 -6.61 17.33
N ASN A 346 13.95 -6.73 16.29
CA ASN A 346 13.81 -5.71 15.26
C ASN A 346 12.36 -5.23 15.25
N LEU A 347 12.13 -3.94 15.51
CA LEU A 347 10.83 -3.27 15.59
C LEU A 347 10.72 -2.24 14.46
N PHE A 348 9.55 -2.19 13.80
CA PHE A 348 9.32 -1.33 12.64
C PHE A 348 7.93 -0.68 12.73
N GLY A 349 7.84 0.63 12.96
CA GLY A 349 6.60 1.43 13.04
C GLY A 349 5.82 1.53 11.73
N LEU A 350 6.52 1.73 10.62
CA LEU A 350 5.97 1.99 9.28
C LEU A 350 5.23 3.33 9.16
N PHE A 351 3.94 3.39 9.49
CA PHE A 351 3.12 4.59 9.36
C PHE A 351 2.27 4.73 10.62
N GLY A 352 2.28 5.91 11.24
CA GLY A 352 1.49 6.14 12.43
C GLY A 352 2.32 6.89 13.47
N ASP A 353 1.67 7.24 14.58
CA ASP A 353 2.42 7.73 15.74
C ASP A 353 2.63 6.52 16.66
N ASP A 354 3.78 5.86 16.57
CA ASP A 354 4.00 4.53 17.15
C ASP A 354 4.73 4.56 18.48
N ILE A 355 4.55 3.52 19.29
CA ILE A 355 5.34 3.27 20.50
C ILE A 355 6.13 1.99 20.30
N GLN A 356 7.46 2.03 20.35
CA GLN A 356 8.34 0.88 20.24
C GLN A 356 9.17 0.72 21.52
N ILE A 357 9.17 -0.48 22.11
CA ILE A 357 9.92 -0.81 23.32
C ILE A 357 10.80 -2.02 23.00
N GLY A 358 12.12 -1.85 22.91
CA GLY A 358 13.09 -2.92 22.61
C GLY A 358 13.20 -3.93 23.76
N GLY A 359 13.50 -3.43 24.96
CA GLY A 359 13.54 -4.25 26.17
C GLY A 359 14.97 -4.56 26.59
N ALA A 360 15.39 -5.83 26.53
CA ALA A 360 16.78 -6.18 26.76
C ALA A 360 17.33 -6.92 25.56
N GLY A 361 18.57 -6.66 25.17
CA GLY A 361 19.11 -7.13 23.90
C GLY A 361 19.76 -5.98 23.16
N ASN A 362 20.36 -6.28 22.01
CA ASN A 362 20.82 -5.25 21.09
C ASN A 362 19.81 -5.15 19.96
N ASP A 363 18.92 -4.17 20.06
CA ASP A 363 17.70 -4.05 19.29
C ASP A 363 17.84 -3.08 18.12
N LEU A 364 16.93 -3.19 17.16
CA LEU A 364 16.81 -2.32 16.01
C LEU A 364 15.39 -1.75 15.96
N LEU A 365 15.22 -0.46 16.23
CA LEU A 365 13.93 0.23 16.22
C LEU A 365 13.88 1.20 15.03
N MET A 366 12.80 1.17 14.26
CA MET A 366 12.59 2.06 13.11
C MET A 366 11.19 2.66 13.12
N GLY A 367 11.05 3.94 13.47
CA GLY A 367 9.78 4.68 13.44
C GLY A 367 9.17 4.78 12.03
N ASN A 368 9.99 5.24 11.08
CA ASN A 368 9.62 5.52 9.69
C ASN A 368 8.76 6.79 9.51
N TRP A 369 7.44 6.73 9.57
CA TRP A 369 6.57 7.89 9.30
C TRP A 369 5.62 8.14 10.46
N GLY A 370 5.56 9.39 10.90
CA GLY A 370 4.69 9.87 11.97
C GLY A 370 5.52 10.24 13.18
N LYS A 371 4.86 10.59 14.28
CA LYS A 371 5.53 10.97 15.53
C LYS A 371 5.68 9.72 16.40
N ASP A 372 6.89 9.19 16.46
CA ASP A 372 7.17 7.93 17.12
C ASP A 372 7.78 8.14 18.52
N ALA A 373 7.56 7.17 19.40
CA ALA A 373 8.16 7.07 20.73
C ALA A 373 8.90 5.74 20.83
N MET A 374 10.23 5.78 20.89
CA MET A 374 11.09 4.61 20.87
C MET A 374 11.91 4.51 22.16
N PHE A 375 11.96 3.32 22.75
CA PHE A 375 12.72 3.02 23.97
C PHE A 375 13.58 1.78 23.70
N GLY A 376 14.91 1.93 23.71
CA GLY A 376 15.86 0.84 23.48
C GLY A 376 15.87 -0.15 24.64
N GLY A 377 16.21 0.34 25.83
CA GLY A 377 16.16 -0.41 27.07
C GLY A 377 17.54 -0.83 27.55
N SER A 378 17.93 -2.08 27.39
CA SER A 378 19.25 -2.53 27.85
C SER A 378 20.01 -3.32 26.81
N GLY A 379 21.20 -2.84 26.46
CA GLY A 379 22.08 -3.41 25.44
C GLY A 379 22.44 -2.34 24.42
N ASP A 380 23.25 -2.69 23.40
CA ASP A 380 23.68 -1.69 22.42
C ASP A 380 22.67 -1.62 21.25
N ASP A 381 21.78 -0.65 21.29
CA ASP A 381 20.63 -0.51 20.41
C ASP A 381 20.89 0.38 19.18
N ARG A 382 20.01 0.25 18.18
CA ARG A 382 19.99 1.11 16.99
C ARG A 382 18.60 1.64 16.74
N MET A 383 18.46 2.96 16.75
CA MET A 383 17.17 3.64 16.67
C MET A 383 17.16 4.64 15.51
N PHE A 384 16.10 4.59 14.70
CA PHE A 384 15.90 5.49 13.57
C PHE A 384 14.49 6.08 13.62
N GLY A 385 14.36 7.37 13.93
CA GLY A 385 13.06 8.07 14.06
C GLY A 385 12.33 8.08 12.73
N GLY A 386 12.88 8.82 11.76
CA GLY A 386 12.41 8.76 10.39
C GLY A 386 11.83 10.10 9.95
N ALA A 387 10.51 10.21 9.87
CA ALA A 387 9.82 11.40 9.44
C ALA A 387 8.70 11.77 10.40
N GLY A 388 8.89 12.82 11.17
CA GLY A 388 7.96 13.28 12.20
C GLY A 388 8.76 13.77 13.39
N ASN A 389 8.09 14.23 14.45
CA ASN A 389 8.79 14.76 15.62
C ASN A 389 8.88 13.67 16.68
N ASP A 390 9.96 12.90 16.64
CA ASP A 390 10.09 11.64 17.35
C ASP A 390 10.65 11.84 18.77
N MET A 391 10.40 10.87 19.64
CA MET A 391 10.97 10.78 20.98
C MET A 391 11.75 9.47 21.08
N MET A 392 13.01 9.53 21.46
CA MET A 392 13.89 8.35 21.50
C MET A 392 14.69 8.32 22.80
N ALA A 393 14.69 7.18 23.49
CA ALA A 393 15.51 6.91 24.65
C ALA A 393 16.34 5.62 24.43
N GLY A 394 17.67 5.70 24.52
CA GLY A 394 18.57 4.54 24.48
C GLY A 394 18.52 3.71 25.77
N ASP A 395 18.35 4.41 26.90
CA ASP A 395 18.34 3.87 28.27
C ASP A 395 19.73 3.36 28.72
N THR A 396 20.12 2.11 28.47
CA THR A 396 21.41 1.60 28.96
C THR A 396 22.16 0.82 27.88
N GLY A 397 23.42 1.14 27.62
CA GLY A 397 24.23 0.50 26.59
C GLY A 397 24.97 1.52 25.74
N ASN A 398 25.65 1.11 24.67
CA ASN A 398 26.27 2.08 23.74
C ASN A 398 25.44 2.15 22.46
N ASP A 399 24.53 3.10 22.45
CA ASP A 399 23.45 3.19 21.49
C ASP A 399 23.81 4.01 20.25
N ARG A 400 23.06 3.75 19.17
CA ARG A 400 23.17 4.52 17.93
C ARG A 400 21.80 5.04 17.54
N MET A 401 21.62 6.35 17.59
CA MET A 401 20.33 6.99 17.36
C MET A 401 20.40 7.99 16.20
N ASN A 402 19.35 8.05 15.40
CA ASN A 402 19.23 9.00 14.30
C ASN A 402 17.78 9.46 14.11
N GLY A 403 17.49 10.74 14.37
CA GLY A 403 16.16 11.33 14.21
C GLY A 403 15.71 11.47 12.76
N ASN A 404 16.65 11.66 11.84
CA ASN A 404 16.44 11.86 10.41
C ASN A 404 15.70 13.16 10.06
N ARG A 405 14.37 13.21 10.15
CA ARG A 405 13.56 14.38 9.76
C ARG A 405 12.49 14.67 10.80
N GLY A 406 12.49 15.91 11.24
CA GLY A 406 11.52 16.49 12.16
C GLY A 406 12.25 17.15 13.31
N SER A 407 11.51 17.60 14.30
CA SER A 407 12.10 18.12 15.55
C SER A 407 12.04 17.02 16.59
N ASP A 408 13.16 16.35 16.79
CA ASP A 408 13.26 15.12 17.56
C ASP A 408 13.77 15.38 18.98
N ASP A 409 13.32 14.58 19.94
CA ASP A 409 13.74 14.58 21.34
C ASP A 409 14.48 13.26 21.62
N MET A 410 15.78 13.33 21.90
CA MET A 410 16.67 12.17 22.01
C MET A 410 17.44 12.19 23.32
N ASN A 411 17.46 11.05 23.99
CA ASN A 411 18.24 10.79 25.20
C ASN A 411 19.05 9.50 25.03
N GLY A 412 20.38 9.57 25.19
CA GLY A 412 21.29 8.43 25.14
C GLY A 412 21.12 7.52 26.34
N GLY A 413 21.33 8.06 27.54
CA GLY A 413 21.18 7.36 28.81
C GLY A 413 22.53 6.96 29.39
N ASP A 414 22.63 5.75 29.96
CA ASP A 414 23.91 5.21 30.43
C ASP A 414 24.68 4.61 29.25
N GLY A 415 25.86 5.12 28.89
CA GLY A 415 26.42 4.73 27.61
C GLY A 415 27.73 5.32 27.13
N ASN A 416 27.99 5.13 25.84
CA ASN A 416 28.91 5.97 25.06
C ASN A 416 28.27 6.02 23.68
N ASP A 417 27.35 6.94 23.53
CA ASP A 417 26.34 6.90 22.50
C ASP A 417 26.77 7.68 21.28
N LEU A 418 26.15 7.34 20.16
CA LEU A 418 26.34 8.04 18.89
C LEU A 418 24.98 8.51 18.38
N MET A 419 24.75 9.81 18.45
CA MET A 419 23.46 10.42 18.16
C MET A 419 23.56 11.43 17.03
N PHE A 420 22.59 11.39 16.12
CA PHE A 420 22.43 12.32 15.01
C PHE A 420 21.01 12.90 15.03
N GLY A 421 20.84 14.21 15.25
CA GLY A 421 19.53 14.90 15.21
C GLY A 421 18.89 14.76 13.83
N GLY A 422 19.52 15.36 12.84
CA GLY A 422 19.17 15.15 11.44
C GLY A 422 18.68 16.43 10.79
N ARG A 423 17.36 16.58 10.63
CA ARG A 423 16.76 17.77 10.00
C ARG A 423 15.57 18.25 10.82
N GLY A 424 15.67 19.47 11.31
CA GLY A 424 14.65 20.13 12.13
C GLY A 424 15.33 20.57 13.41
N ASN A 425 14.58 21.15 14.33
CA ASN A 425 15.18 21.64 15.58
C ASN A 425 15.14 20.51 16.60
N ASP A 426 16.28 19.90 16.89
CA ASP A 426 16.38 18.70 17.69
C ASP A 426 16.84 19.02 19.13
N ALA A 427 16.38 18.25 20.11
CA ALA A 427 16.88 18.26 21.47
C ALA A 427 17.57 16.92 21.74
N VAL A 428 18.86 16.95 22.07
CA VAL A 428 19.69 15.74 22.19
C VAL A 428 20.49 15.79 23.48
N MET A 429 20.32 14.78 24.33
CA MET A 429 21.00 14.63 25.62
C MET A 429 21.80 13.32 25.63
N GLY A 430 23.09 13.39 25.95
CA GLY A 430 23.94 12.20 26.14
C GLY A 430 23.66 11.47 27.44
N ASP A 431 23.55 12.23 28.53
CA ASP A 431 23.50 11.73 29.91
C ASP A 431 24.85 11.11 30.35
N ASP A 432 24.92 9.85 30.77
CA ASP A 432 26.12 9.27 31.38
C ASP A 432 26.98 8.62 30.29
N GLY A 433 28.22 9.06 30.03
CA GLY A 433 29.02 8.43 28.98
C GLY A 433 30.11 9.28 28.37
N ASN A 434 30.77 8.77 27.32
CA ASN A 434 31.56 9.64 26.44
C ASN A 434 30.88 9.63 25.07
N ASP A 435 30.00 10.58 24.88
CA ASP A 435 29.03 10.60 23.81
C ASP A 435 29.50 11.39 22.61
N LYS A 436 28.88 11.09 21.47
CA LYS A 436 29.09 11.80 20.21
C LYS A 436 27.76 12.25 19.67
N ILE A 437 27.52 13.55 19.80
CA ILE A 437 26.25 14.17 19.49
C ILE A 437 26.42 15.11 18.30
N PHE A 438 25.58 14.94 17.28
CA PHE A 438 25.59 15.80 16.09
C PHE A 438 24.17 16.28 15.76
N GLY A 439 23.88 17.57 15.92
CA GLY A 439 22.56 18.16 15.60
C GLY A 439 22.24 18.11 14.10
N ASN A 440 23.23 18.44 13.26
CA ASN A 440 23.19 18.48 11.80
C ASN A 440 22.48 19.70 11.20
N TRP A 441 21.16 19.70 11.01
CA TRP A 441 20.43 20.80 10.37
C TRP A 441 19.27 21.23 11.24
N GLY A 442 19.31 22.44 11.78
CA GLY A 442 18.32 22.84 12.78
C GLY A 442 18.81 23.99 13.60
N ALA A 443 17.95 24.53 14.45
CA ALA A 443 18.43 25.20 15.65
C ALA A 443 18.32 24.16 16.77
N ASP A 444 19.42 23.49 17.08
CA ASP A 444 19.46 22.30 17.91
C ASP A 444 19.88 22.64 19.35
N TYR A 445 19.42 21.86 20.31
CA TYR A 445 19.88 21.88 21.70
C TYR A 445 20.61 20.58 21.99
N LEU A 446 21.90 20.64 22.30
CA LEU A 446 22.77 19.50 22.51
C LEU A 446 23.37 19.58 23.92
N SER A 447 23.21 18.53 24.72
CA SER A 447 23.79 18.38 26.06
C SER A 447 24.61 17.09 26.11
N GLY A 448 25.89 17.18 26.51
CA GLY A 448 26.76 16.03 26.72
C GLY A 448 26.32 15.24 27.94
N GLY A 449 26.56 15.78 29.13
CA GLY A 449 26.13 15.15 30.39
C GLY A 449 27.35 14.80 31.23
N GLU A 450 27.40 13.62 31.84
CA GLU A 450 28.57 13.16 32.57
C GLU A 450 29.56 12.44 31.64
N GLY A 451 30.78 12.95 31.50
CA GLY A 451 31.91 12.32 30.85
C GLY A 451 32.51 13.18 29.74
N ASN A 452 33.40 12.62 28.91
CA ASN A 452 34.15 13.42 27.94
C ASN A 452 33.50 13.35 26.56
N ASP A 453 32.68 14.34 26.25
CA ASP A 453 31.78 14.32 25.12
C ASP A 453 32.34 15.04 23.88
N THR A 454 31.73 14.75 22.74
CA THR A 454 31.97 15.46 21.49
C THR A 454 30.65 15.91 20.88
N LEU A 455 30.42 17.22 20.89
CA LEU A 455 29.21 17.85 20.38
C LEU A 455 29.50 18.64 19.09
N GLY A 456 28.61 18.47 18.10
CA GLY A 456 28.63 19.23 16.85
C GLY A 456 27.25 19.76 16.49
N GLY A 457 27.03 21.08 16.58
CA GLY A 457 25.76 21.74 16.23
C GLY A 457 25.39 21.52 14.77
N GLY A 458 26.21 22.02 13.86
CA GLY A 458 26.07 21.77 12.44
C GLY A 458 25.63 23.00 11.67
N ARG A 459 24.35 23.08 11.28
CA ARG A 459 23.80 24.21 10.52
C ARG A 459 22.56 24.75 11.23
N GLY A 460 22.61 26.03 11.52
CA GLY A 460 21.57 26.81 12.18
C GLY A 460 22.12 27.36 13.48
N ASN A 461 21.26 27.86 14.36
CA ASN A 461 21.74 28.52 15.58
C ASN A 461 21.57 27.55 16.74
N ASP A 462 22.65 26.90 17.12
CA ASP A 462 22.62 25.77 18.03
C ASP A 462 22.96 26.20 19.46
N THR A 463 22.52 25.43 20.45
CA THR A 463 22.93 25.56 21.86
C THR A 463 23.63 24.28 22.28
N LEU A 464 24.87 24.39 22.76
CA LEU A 464 25.71 23.27 23.13
C LEU A 464 26.15 23.42 24.59
N ASP A 465 25.86 22.42 25.40
CA ASP A 465 26.32 22.26 26.79
C ASP A 465 27.16 20.97 26.87
N GLY A 466 28.41 21.09 27.33
CA GLY A 466 29.29 19.92 27.49
C GLY A 466 28.90 19.07 28.71
N GLY A 467 28.46 19.71 29.79
CA GLY A 467 28.25 19.05 31.07
C GLY A 467 29.54 18.82 31.88
N GLU A 468 29.61 17.71 32.59
CA GLU A 468 30.76 17.33 33.42
C GLU A 468 31.81 16.57 32.62
N GLY A 469 32.96 17.17 32.31
CA GLY A 469 34.07 16.40 31.76
C GLY A 469 35.04 17.25 30.97
N ASP A 470 35.92 16.60 30.21
CA ASP A 470 36.79 17.30 29.27
C ASP A 470 36.16 17.21 27.86
N ASP A 471 35.37 18.22 27.47
CA ASP A 471 34.52 18.14 26.27
C ASP A 471 35.10 18.80 25.02
N LEU A 472 34.60 18.37 23.86
CA LEU A 472 34.88 19.00 22.56
C LEU A 472 33.60 19.50 21.90
N LEU A 473 33.46 20.83 21.81
CA LEU A 473 32.30 21.48 21.23
C LEU A 473 32.65 22.16 19.90
N ILE A 474 31.80 21.98 18.90
CA ILE A 474 31.91 22.54 17.55
C ILE A 474 30.54 23.12 17.17
N GLY A 475 30.43 24.44 17.02
CA GLY A 475 29.15 25.09 16.70
C GLY A 475 28.72 24.83 15.25
N GLY A 476 29.64 25.04 14.31
CA GLY A 476 29.39 24.87 12.89
C GLY A 476 28.98 26.18 12.21
N ASN A 477 27.85 26.17 11.51
CA ASN A 477 27.36 27.31 10.75
C ASN A 477 26.13 27.92 11.39
N GLY A 478 26.29 29.09 11.97
CA GLY A 478 25.19 29.91 12.46
C GLY A 478 25.72 30.89 13.48
N SER A 479 24.85 31.28 14.40
CA SER A 479 25.25 31.99 15.62
C SER A 479 24.88 31.09 16.79
N ASP A 480 25.89 30.41 17.33
CA ASP A 480 25.72 29.32 18.28
C ASP A 480 25.92 29.79 19.72
N TYR A 481 25.36 29.08 20.69
CA TYR A 481 25.51 29.32 22.12
C TYR A 481 26.26 28.16 22.75
N PHE A 482 27.39 28.44 23.38
CA PHE A 482 28.11 27.48 24.20
C PHE A 482 27.81 27.78 25.67
N ASP A 483 27.05 26.90 26.32
CA ASP A 483 26.66 27.04 27.71
C ASP A 483 27.73 26.44 28.62
N PHE A 484 28.28 27.30 29.49
CA PHE A 484 29.23 26.94 30.54
C PHE A 484 28.79 27.57 31.86
N THR A 485 27.48 27.66 32.10
CA THR A 485 26.94 28.10 33.39
C THR A 485 27.34 27.14 34.52
N GLU A 486 27.50 25.85 34.22
CA GLU A 486 28.02 24.85 35.15
C GLU A 486 29.41 24.36 34.70
N LEU A 487 30.38 25.28 34.56
CA LEU A 487 31.74 24.94 34.10
C LEU A 487 32.36 23.80 34.93
N SER A 488 32.74 22.72 34.24
CA SER A 488 33.38 21.54 34.80
C SER A 488 34.46 21.03 33.84
N GLY A 489 35.50 20.38 34.37
CA GLY A 489 36.59 19.80 33.56
C GLY A 489 37.28 20.77 32.59
N ASN A 490 37.84 20.28 31.47
CA ASN A 490 38.66 21.07 30.54
C ASN A 490 38.16 21.01 29.10
N ASP A 491 37.29 21.95 28.76
CA ASP A 491 36.57 21.96 27.50
C ASP A 491 37.34 22.66 26.39
N THR A 492 36.98 22.29 25.16
CA THR A 492 37.54 22.88 23.95
C THR A 492 36.44 23.27 22.97
N VAL A 493 36.40 24.55 22.61
CA VAL A 493 35.57 25.08 21.51
C VAL A 493 36.45 25.30 20.29
N ARG A 494 36.13 24.67 19.14
CA ARG A 494 37.09 24.57 18.01
C ARG A 494 36.95 25.57 16.87
N ASP A 495 35.78 26.14 16.65
CA ASP A 495 35.44 26.94 15.47
C ASP A 495 34.76 28.28 15.79
N PHE A 496 34.95 28.78 17.01
CA PHE A 496 34.31 29.98 17.53
C PHE A 496 34.45 31.19 16.60
N GLY A 497 33.32 31.74 16.17
CA GLY A 497 33.26 32.87 15.24
C GLY A 497 31.81 33.23 14.94
N GLY A 498 31.49 33.68 13.72
CA GLY A 498 30.11 33.59 13.20
C GLY A 498 28.98 34.41 13.86
N GLY A 499 29.18 35.05 15.02
CA GLY A 499 28.10 35.57 15.87
C GLY A 499 27.82 34.71 17.10
N ASP A 500 28.66 33.71 17.36
CA ASP A 500 28.58 32.78 18.49
C ASP A 500 28.68 33.50 19.83
N LYS A 501 28.14 32.85 20.86
CA LYS A 501 28.08 33.34 22.23
C LYS A 501 28.57 32.29 23.20
N ILE A 502 29.27 32.74 24.23
CA ILE A 502 29.62 31.94 25.41
C ILE A 502 28.78 32.44 26.56
N VAL A 503 28.07 31.51 27.22
CA VAL A 503 27.24 31.79 28.38
C VAL A 503 27.97 31.30 29.63
N LEU A 504 28.12 32.17 30.62
CA LEU A 504 28.83 31.91 31.88
C LEU A 504 27.96 32.29 33.08
N ASP A 505 28.15 31.61 34.20
CA ASP A 505 27.51 31.98 35.48
C ASP A 505 28.10 33.31 36.00
N ALA A 506 27.21 34.28 36.28
CA ALA A 506 27.60 35.57 36.85
C ALA A 506 28.19 35.47 38.27
N ALA A 507 28.02 34.33 38.96
CA ALA A 507 28.66 34.07 40.25
C ALA A 507 30.15 33.71 40.12
N GLU A 508 30.55 33.10 39.00
CA GLU A 508 31.95 32.78 38.70
C GLU A 508 32.66 33.97 38.01
N PHE A 509 32.01 34.56 37.00
CA PHE A 509 32.52 35.72 36.28
C PHE A 509 31.45 36.81 36.21
N ALA A 510 31.63 37.90 36.95
CA ALA A 510 30.63 38.96 37.00
C ALA A 510 30.61 39.84 35.73
N ASN A 511 31.66 39.80 34.93
CA ASN A 511 31.83 40.60 33.70
C ASN A 511 33.06 40.16 32.89
N PHE A 512 33.18 40.66 31.66
CA PHE A 512 34.26 40.31 30.74
C PHE A 512 35.67 40.67 31.24
N HIS A 513 35.83 41.67 32.11
CA HIS A 513 37.16 42.00 32.65
C HIS A 513 37.71 40.88 33.54
N GLU A 514 36.84 40.15 34.24
CA GLU A 514 37.23 38.99 35.05
C GLU A 514 37.62 37.81 34.16
N VAL A 515 36.89 37.60 33.06
CA VAL A 515 37.26 36.62 32.02
C VAL A 515 38.62 36.92 31.42
N GLU A 516 38.90 38.17 31.03
CA GLU A 516 40.22 38.57 30.50
C GLU A 516 41.34 38.33 31.52
N ALA A 517 41.09 38.59 32.80
CA ALA A 517 42.07 38.38 33.87
C ALA A 517 42.36 36.88 34.10
N ALA A 518 41.36 36.02 33.87
CA ALA A 518 41.46 34.57 33.96
C ALA A 518 42.00 33.90 32.68
N THR A 519 42.14 34.65 31.59
CA THR A 519 42.54 34.10 30.29
C THR A 519 44.06 33.97 30.15
N SER A 520 44.53 32.81 29.71
CA SER A 520 45.88 32.59 29.19
C SER A 520 45.84 32.24 27.70
N THR A 521 46.81 32.69 26.93
CA THR A 521 46.85 32.40 25.48
C THR A 521 48.02 31.48 25.13
N SER A 522 47.72 30.41 24.38
CA SER A 522 48.75 29.49 23.89
C SER A 522 48.50 29.14 22.41
N GLY A 523 49.46 29.47 21.55
CA GLY A 523 49.32 29.26 20.11
C GLY A 523 48.14 30.03 19.51
N ARG A 524 47.13 29.30 19.02
CA ARG A 524 45.89 29.85 18.45
C ARG A 524 44.68 29.73 19.39
N GLY A 525 44.85 29.17 20.58
CA GLY A 525 43.78 29.01 21.56
C GLY A 525 43.92 30.02 22.71
N ALA A 526 42.80 30.46 23.24
CA ALA A 526 42.70 31.17 24.51
C ALA A 526 42.02 30.25 25.54
N THR A 527 42.65 30.07 26.69
CA THR A 527 42.15 29.23 27.78
C THR A 527 41.69 30.13 28.92
N ILE A 528 40.40 30.11 29.23
CA ILE A 528 39.79 30.77 30.38
C ILE A 528 39.79 29.74 31.52
N THR A 529 40.37 30.06 32.67
CA THR A 529 40.39 29.15 33.83
C THR A 529 39.40 29.60 34.88
N GLY A 530 38.45 28.72 35.20
CA GLY A 530 37.46 28.86 36.26
C GLY A 530 37.85 28.15 37.55
N ASP A 531 36.90 28.07 38.47
CA ASP A 531 37.05 27.41 39.77
C ASP A 531 37.07 25.88 39.66
N ASN A 532 36.22 25.33 38.77
CA ASN A 532 36.03 23.88 38.59
C ASN A 532 36.55 23.35 37.26
N GLY A 533 37.03 24.23 36.36
CA GLY A 533 37.41 23.82 35.01
C GLY A 533 38.11 24.89 34.19
N SER A 534 38.26 24.64 32.89
CA SER A 534 38.77 25.62 31.94
C SER A 534 38.19 25.45 30.54
N ILE A 535 37.97 26.56 29.84
CA ILE A 535 37.46 26.57 28.47
C ILE A 535 38.58 27.02 27.53
N THR A 536 38.95 26.18 26.57
CA THR A 536 39.92 26.53 25.51
C THR A 536 39.21 26.83 24.19
N ILE A 537 39.23 28.10 23.79
CA ILE A 537 38.54 28.59 22.60
C ILE A 537 39.56 28.76 21.46
N TYR A 538 39.30 28.10 20.34
CA TYR A 538 39.98 28.31 19.07
C TYR A 538 39.08 29.13 18.15
N GLY A 539 39.43 30.40 17.96
CA GLY A 539 38.60 31.30 17.17
C GLY A 539 38.86 32.77 17.47
N HIS A 540 37.94 33.63 17.05
CA HIS A 540 37.96 35.05 17.38
C HIS A 540 36.75 35.37 18.24
N TYR A 541 36.98 35.98 19.40
CA TYR A 541 35.94 36.46 20.31
C TYR A 541 36.20 37.91 20.71
N ASP A 542 35.16 38.63 21.09
CA ASP A 542 35.23 39.93 21.76
C ASP A 542 34.26 40.01 22.96
N GLU A 543 34.25 41.15 23.67
CA GLU A 543 33.40 41.36 24.86
C GLU A 543 31.92 41.10 24.60
N SER A 544 31.43 41.38 23.38
CA SER A 544 30.02 41.20 23.03
C SER A 544 29.62 39.74 22.85
N ASP A 545 30.58 38.82 22.83
CA ASP A 545 30.36 37.39 22.68
C ASP A 545 30.11 36.69 24.01
N PHE A 546 30.31 37.39 25.14
CA PHE A 546 30.12 36.82 26.47
C PHE A 546 28.79 37.27 27.07
N MET A 547 28.03 36.30 27.56
CA MET A 547 26.79 36.49 28.30
C MET A 547 26.99 36.00 29.73
N PHE A 548 26.54 36.79 30.70
CA PHE A 548 26.65 36.48 32.13
C PHE A 548 25.23 36.45 32.69
N ILE A 549 24.78 35.30 33.19
CA ILE A 549 23.40 35.09 33.65
C ILE A 549 23.28 34.73 35.12
#